data_AF-A0A538ILD2-F1
#
_entry.id   AF-A0A538ILD2-F1
#
_cell.length_a   1.000
_cell.length_b   1.000
_cell.length_c   1.000
_cell.angle_alpha   90.00
_cell.angle_beta   90.00
_cell.angle_gamma   90.00
#
_symmetry.space_group_name_H-M   'P 1'
#
loop_
_entity.id
_entity.type
_entity.pdbx_description
1 polymer ?
#
loop_
_entity_poly.entity_id
_entity_poly.type
_entity_poly.pdbx_seq_one_letter_code
_entity_poly.pdbx_strand_id
1 'polypeptide(L)'
;EHIAFLGISLGFWAGVMRAGPRRRIGYLPAILLVIGTLMLTGWLAAVLTFGGLVYPLYSARAALLDINAGRDAALAGTLMWVPSTLIYFGAFAGLFTRWFRELDARYAPTPPIVVREP
;
A
#
# COMPACT_ATOMS: atom_id res chain seq x y z
N GLU A 1 1.03 -0.07 -24.12
CA GLU A 1 1.37 0.30 -22.72
C GLU A 1 0.24 0.02 -21.73
N HIS A 2 -0.98 0.54 -21.95
CA HIS A 2 -2.12 0.43 -21.02
C HIS A 2 -2.46 -1.00 -20.57
N ILE A 3 -2.46 -1.98 -21.49
CA ILE A 3 -2.75 -3.39 -21.16
C ILE A 3 -1.67 -3.99 -20.25
N ALA A 4 -0.40 -3.64 -20.46
CA ALA A 4 0.70 -4.14 -19.64
C ALA A 4 0.59 -3.60 -18.21
N PHE A 5 0.29 -2.31 -18.04
CA PHE A 5 0.06 -1.72 -16.72
C PHE A 5 -1.12 -2.35 -16.01
N LEU A 6 -2.23 -2.58 -16.72
CA LEU A 6 -3.39 -3.26 -16.16
C LEU A 6 -3.04 -4.70 -15.73
N GLY A 7 -2.34 -5.45 -16.59
CA GLY A 7 -1.93 -6.82 -16.31
C GLY A 7 -1.02 -6.93 -15.08
N ILE A 8 -0.04 -6.03 -14.95
CA ILE A 8 0.86 -5.97 -13.79
C ILE A 8 0.08 -5.63 -12.51
N SER A 9 -0.83 -4.65 -12.58
CA SER A 9 -1.69 -4.26 -11.45
C SER A 9 -2.58 -5.42 -10.99
N LEU A 10 -3.24 -6.11 -11.92
CA LEU A 10 -4.06 -7.29 -11.60
C LEU A 10 -3.23 -8.42 -11.01
N GLY A 11 -2.03 -8.67 -11.55
CA GLY A 11 -1.10 -9.66 -10.99
C GLY A 11 -0.66 -9.33 -9.57
N PHE A 12 -0.34 -8.06 -9.31
CA PHE A 12 -0.02 -7.56 -7.98
C PHE A 12 -1.17 -7.81 -7.00
N TRP A 13 -2.38 -7.34 -7.31
CA TRP A 13 -3.53 -7.48 -6.43
C TRP A 13 -3.97 -8.93 -6.27
N ALA A 14 -3.88 -9.75 -7.31
CA ALA A 14 -4.13 -11.20 -7.21
C ALA A 14 -3.14 -11.88 -6.26
N GLY A 15 -1.85 -11.50 -6.30
CA GLY A 15 -0.85 -12.00 -5.37
C GLY A 15 -1.13 -11.62 -3.92
N VAL A 16 -1.47 -10.35 -3.68
CA VAL A 16 -1.85 -9.80 -2.37
C VAL A 16 -3.09 -10.51 -1.81
N MET A 17 -4.16 -10.64 -2.60
CA MET A 17 -5.40 -11.29 -2.16
C MET A 17 -5.27 -12.80 -1.94
N ARG A 18 -4.34 -13.45 -2.66
CA ARG A 18 -4.09 -14.90 -2.54
C ARG A 18 -3.02 -15.25 -1.51
N ALA A 19 -2.47 -14.26 -0.79
CA ALA A 19 -1.45 -14.49 0.22
C ALA A 19 -1.97 -15.40 1.33
N GLY A 20 -1.15 -16.38 1.73
CA GLY A 20 -1.54 -17.32 2.76
C GLY A 20 -0.47 -18.37 3.07
N PRO A 21 -0.66 -19.15 4.15
CA PRO A 21 0.37 -20.03 4.69
C PRO A 21 0.65 -21.26 3.83
N ARG A 22 -0.33 -21.69 3.03
CA ARG A 22 -0.22 -22.83 2.09
C ARG A 22 -0.31 -22.40 0.63
N ARG A 23 -0.13 -21.10 0.36
CA ARG A 23 -0.24 -20.50 -0.97
C ARG A 23 1.15 -20.28 -1.54
N ARG A 24 1.24 -20.08 -2.86
CA ARG A 24 2.49 -19.79 -3.58
C ARG A 24 3.21 -18.54 -3.04
N ILE A 25 2.47 -17.60 -2.48
CA ILE A 25 2.98 -16.38 -1.85
C ILE A 25 2.58 -16.41 -0.37
N GLY A 26 3.57 -16.46 0.51
CA GLY A 26 3.37 -16.36 1.96
C GLY A 26 2.99 -14.93 2.38
N TYR A 27 2.56 -14.75 3.63
CA TYR A 27 2.19 -13.44 4.15
C TYR A 27 3.33 -12.43 4.11
N LEU A 28 4.54 -12.82 4.52
CA LEU A 28 5.68 -11.92 4.59
C LEU A 28 6.07 -11.31 3.22
N PRO A 29 6.26 -12.09 2.14
CA PRO A 29 6.48 -11.51 0.80
C PRO A 29 5.36 -10.59 0.34
N ALA A 30 4.10 -10.92 0.60
CA ALA A 30 2.96 -10.08 0.23
C ALA A 30 2.95 -8.75 1.01
N ILE A 31 3.25 -8.80 2.31
CA ILE A 31 3.41 -7.61 3.17
C ILE A 31 4.55 -6.73 2.66
N LEU A 32 5.70 -7.31 2.33
CA LEU A 32 6.87 -6.58 1.79
C LEU A 32 6.56 -5.91 0.45
N LEU A 33 5.83 -6.59 -0.43
CA LEU A 33 5.39 -6.01 -1.70
C LEU A 33 4.45 -4.82 -1.50
N VAL A 34 3.48 -4.93 -0.59
CA VAL A 34 2.52 -3.86 -0.31
C VAL A 34 3.21 -2.68 0.36
N ILE A 35 4.04 -2.92 1.39
CA ILE A 35 4.72 -1.84 2.11
C ILE A 35 5.77 -1.14 1.24
N GLY A 36 6.51 -1.88 0.41
CA GLY A 36 7.46 -1.29 -0.54
C GLY A 36 6.75 -0.39 -1.55
N THR A 37 5.59 -0.83 -2.05
CA THR A 37 4.75 -0.02 -2.95
C THR A 37 4.18 1.21 -2.24
N LEU A 38 3.72 1.06 -1.00
CA LEU A 38 3.24 2.15 -0.16
C LEU A 38 4.34 3.19 0.10
N MET A 39 5.57 2.76 0.41
CA MET A 39 6.69 3.66 0.64
C MET A 39 7.11 4.39 -0.64
N LEU A 40 7.18 3.69 -1.77
CA LEU A 40 7.53 4.30 -3.05
C LEU A 40 6.51 5.38 -3.45
N THR A 41 5.22 5.07 -3.35
CA THR A 41 4.13 6.00 -3.69
C THR A 41 4.04 7.16 -2.68
N GLY A 42 4.13 6.87 -1.38
CA GLY A 42 4.09 7.88 -0.33
C GLY A 42 5.30 8.81 -0.32
N TRP A 43 6.50 8.29 -0.59
CA TRP A 43 7.71 9.11 -0.74
C TRP A 43 7.57 10.10 -1.90
N LEU A 44 7.15 9.61 -3.08
CA LEU A 44 6.92 10.46 -4.24
C LEU A 44 5.86 11.54 -3.94
N ALA A 45 4.79 11.16 -3.23
CA ALA A 45 3.76 12.09 -2.78
C ALA A 45 4.31 13.21 -1.88
N ALA A 46 5.13 12.85 -0.90
CA ALA A 46 5.74 13.82 0.02
C ALA A 46 6.67 14.77 -0.72
N VAL A 47 7.49 14.27 -1.64
CA VAL A 47 8.38 15.10 -2.47
C VAL A 47 7.57 16.06 -3.33
N LEU A 48 6.49 15.62 -3.97
CA LEU A 48 5.67 16.49 -4.82
C LEU A 48 4.84 17.51 -4.02
N THR A 49 4.40 17.14 -2.82
CA THR A 49 3.57 18.01 -1.98
C THR A 49 4.41 19.05 -1.23
N PHE A 50 5.60 18.68 -0.77
CA PHE A 50 6.43 19.51 0.11
C PHE A 50 7.74 19.99 -0.54
N GLY A 51 8.14 19.44 -1.68
CA GLY A 51 9.42 19.75 -2.35
C GLY A 51 9.47 21.08 -3.09
N GLY A 52 8.39 21.87 -3.05
CA GLY A 52 8.29 23.14 -3.76
C GLY A 52 8.00 23.00 -5.25
N LEU A 53 7.89 24.14 -5.95
CA LEU A 53 7.54 24.17 -7.37
C LEU A 53 8.72 23.68 -8.22
N VAL A 54 8.71 22.41 -8.60
CA VAL A 54 9.80 21.79 -9.39
C VAL A 54 9.79 22.28 -10.86
N TYR A 55 8.65 22.76 -11.36
CA TYR A 55 8.49 23.17 -12.77
C TYR A 55 8.20 24.68 -12.92
N PRO A 56 9.17 25.48 -13.38
CA PRO A 56 9.00 26.93 -13.62
C PRO A 56 7.91 27.28 -14.65
N LEU A 57 7.62 26.35 -15.56
CA LEU A 57 6.53 26.52 -16.54
C LEU A 57 5.14 26.52 -15.86
N TYR A 58 5.01 25.85 -14.71
CA TYR A 58 3.78 25.79 -13.95
C TYR A 58 3.46 27.14 -13.27
N SER A 59 4.49 27.85 -12.79
CA SER A 59 4.30 29.19 -12.20
C SER A 59 3.82 30.22 -13.23
N ALA A 60 4.30 30.15 -14.48
CA ALA A 60 3.85 31.07 -15.53
C ALA A 60 2.36 30.90 -15.84
N ARG A 61 1.86 29.66 -15.84
CA ARG A 61 0.43 29.37 -16.08
C ARG A 61 -0.45 29.70 -14.88
N ALA A 62 0.03 29.42 -13.67
CA ALA A 62 -0.69 29.76 -12.44
C ALA A 62 -0.82 31.28 -12.27
N ALA A 63 0.21 32.06 -12.64
CA ALA A 63 0.15 33.52 -12.67
C ALA A 63 -0.89 34.06 -13.66
N LEU A 64 -1.06 33.41 -14.82
CA LEU A 64 -2.11 33.77 -15.78
C LEU A 64 -3.54 33.51 -15.27
N LEU A 65 -3.69 32.61 -14.28
CA LEU A 65 -4.98 32.24 -13.70
C LEU A 65 -5.21 32.88 -12.31
N ASP A 66 -4.28 33.73 -11.84
CA ASP A 66 -4.25 34.32 -10.49
C ASP A 66 -4.32 33.28 -9.35
N ILE A 67 -3.77 32.08 -9.59
CA ILE A 67 -3.76 30.97 -8.63
C ILE A 67 -2.36 30.85 -8.02
N ASN A 68 -2.29 30.58 -6.72
CA ASN A 68 -1.03 30.25 -6.08
C ASN A 68 -0.55 28.86 -6.54
N ALA A 69 0.46 28.84 -7.41
CA ALA A 69 1.03 27.63 -8.00
C ALA A 69 1.48 26.59 -6.96
N GLY A 70 2.08 27.06 -5.85
CA GLY A 70 2.59 26.18 -4.79
C GLY A 70 1.45 25.49 -4.05
N ARG A 71 0.39 26.23 -3.75
CA ARG A 71 -0.80 25.68 -3.10
C ARG A 71 -1.55 24.69 -4.00
N ASP A 72 -1.66 25.01 -5.28
CA ASP A 72 -2.29 24.13 -6.28
C ASP A 72 -1.52 22.81 -6.45
N ALA A 73 -0.18 22.88 -6.59
CA ALA A 73 0.67 21.70 -6.70
C ALA A 73 0.61 20.81 -5.44
N ALA A 74 0.58 21.40 -4.25
CA ALA A 74 0.45 20.65 -3.00
C ALA A 74 -0.91 19.95 -2.87
N LEU A 75 -2.00 20.63 -3.28
CA LEU A 75 -3.34 20.03 -3.33
C LEU A 75 -3.40 18.89 -4.33
N ALA A 76 -2.84 19.07 -5.54
CA ALA A 76 -2.77 18.04 -6.56
C ALA A 76 -1.98 16.81 -6.07
N GLY A 77 -0.82 17.02 -5.44
CA GLY A 77 -0.03 15.95 -4.82
C GLY A 77 -0.85 15.20 -3.76
N THR A 78 -1.51 15.92 -2.86
CA THR A 78 -2.33 15.30 -1.81
C THR A 78 -3.49 14.50 -2.40
N LEU A 79 -4.27 15.08 -3.31
CA LEU A 79 -5.44 14.43 -3.91
C LEU A 79 -5.06 13.22 -4.77
N MET A 80 -3.93 13.27 -5.46
CA MET A 80 -3.48 12.16 -6.32
C MET A 80 -3.03 10.95 -5.51
N TRP A 81 -2.31 11.17 -4.40
CA TRP A 81 -1.59 10.08 -3.74
C TRP A 81 -2.20 9.63 -2.41
N VAL A 82 -2.90 10.50 -1.67
CA VAL A 82 -3.52 10.11 -0.39
C VAL A 82 -4.55 8.97 -0.55
N PRO A 83 -5.47 9.00 -1.54
CA PRO A 83 -6.44 7.92 -1.69
C PRO A 83 -5.79 6.56 -1.94
N SER A 84 -4.76 6.51 -2.80
CA SER A 84 -4.07 5.26 -3.13
C SER A 84 -3.24 4.73 -1.97
N THR A 85 -2.54 5.60 -1.24
CA THR A 85 -1.76 5.21 -0.05
C THR A 85 -2.65 4.65 1.06
N LEU A 86 -3.86 5.17 1.25
CA LEU A 86 -4.84 4.59 2.17
C LEU A 86 -5.25 3.17 1.78
N ILE A 87 -5.44 2.90 0.49
CA ILE A 87 -5.78 1.56 -0.01
C ILE A 87 -4.64 0.57 0.28
N TYR A 88 -3.39 0.95 -0.02
CA TYR A 88 -2.23 0.11 0.27
C TYR A 88 -2.03 -0.11 1.78
N PHE A 89 -2.24 0.93 2.59
CA PHE A 89 -2.17 0.81 4.05
C PHE A 89 -3.25 -0.13 4.60
N GLY A 90 -4.49 -0.05 4.10
CA GLY A 90 -5.56 -0.98 4.46
C GLY A 90 -5.23 -2.43 4.09
N ALA A 91 -4.66 -2.66 2.89
CA ALA A 91 -4.20 -3.97 2.46
C ALA A 91 -3.08 -4.52 3.36
N PHE A 92 -2.12 -3.68 3.73
CA PHE A 92 -1.05 -4.01 4.67
C PHE A 92 -1.63 -4.41 6.04
N ALA A 93 -2.49 -3.58 6.63
CA ALA A 93 -3.10 -3.85 7.92
C ALA A 93 -3.93 -5.15 7.90
N GLY A 94 -4.68 -5.39 6.82
CA GLY A 94 -5.45 -6.61 6.62
C GLY A 94 -4.57 -7.86 6.53
N LEU A 95 -3.50 -7.81 5.73
CA LEU A 95 -2.54 -8.92 5.62
C LEU A 95 -1.83 -9.19 6.94
N PHE A 96 -1.39 -8.13 7.61
CA PHE A 96 -0.68 -8.22 8.89
C PHE A 96 -1.57 -8.85 9.97
N THR A 97 -2.83 -8.43 10.06
CA THR A 97 -3.82 -9.00 10.99
C THR A 97 -4.08 -10.48 10.70
N ARG A 98 -4.22 -10.85 9.42
CA ARG A 98 -4.41 -12.27 9.02
C ARG A 98 -3.19 -13.11 9.35
N TRP A 99 -2.00 -12.55 9.16
CA TRP A 99 -0.76 -13.23 9.50
C TRP A 99 -0.62 -13.44 11.02
N PHE A 100 -0.93 -12.44 11.84
CA PHE A 100 -0.92 -12.56 13.29
C PHE A 100 -1.88 -13.63 13.81
N ARG A 101 -3.14 -13.63 13.33
CA ARG A 101 -4.13 -14.66 13.71
C ARG A 101 -3.68 -16.08 13.36
N GLU A 102 -2.99 -16.24 12.24
CA GLU A 102 -2.43 -17.52 11.83
C GLU A 102 -1.26 -17.93 12.74
N LEU A 103 -0.40 -16.99 13.15
CA LEU A 103 0.67 -17.27 14.12
C LEU A 103 0.06 -17.70 15.46
N ASP A 104 -0.94 -16.97 15.96
CA ASP A 104 -1.64 -17.32 17.19
C ASP A 104 -2.26 -18.72 17.11
N ALA A 105 -2.90 -19.07 15.99
CA ALA A 105 -3.46 -20.41 15.78
C ALA A 105 -2.41 -21.51 15.73
N ARG A 106 -1.19 -21.21 15.25
CA ARG A 106 -0.07 -22.17 15.20
C ARG A 106 0.60 -22.36 16.55
N TYR A 107 0.65 -21.32 17.36
CA TYR A 107 1.29 -21.33 18.68
C TYR A 107 0.30 -21.48 19.83
N ALA A 108 -0.99 -21.66 19.54
CA ALA A 108 -1.99 -22.00 20.54
C ALA A 108 -1.55 -23.27 21.28
N PRO A 109 -1.51 -23.27 22.63
CA PRO A 109 -1.09 -24.43 23.39
C PRO A 109 -1.90 -25.65 23.00
N THR A 110 -1.24 -26.77 22.70
CA THR A 110 -1.91 -28.05 22.47
C THR A 110 -2.82 -28.33 23.66
N PRO A 111 -4.13 -28.56 23.47
CA PRO A 111 -5.02 -28.85 24.58
C PRO A 111 -4.47 -30.06 25.35
N PRO A 112 -4.51 -30.05 26.69
CA PRO A 112 -3.99 -31.16 27.48
C PRO A 112 -4.66 -32.45 27.02
N ILE A 113 -3.86 -33.48 26.77
CA ILE A 113 -4.36 -34.82 26.45
C ILE A 113 -5.15 -35.28 27.67
N VAL A 114 -6.49 -35.21 27.58
CA VAL A 114 -7.37 -35.76 28.61
C VAL A 114 -7.31 -37.27 28.45
N VAL A 115 -6.43 -37.92 29.20
CA VAL A 115 -6.42 -39.38 29.34
C VAL A 115 -7.72 -39.74 30.05
N ARG A 116 -8.69 -40.27 29.29
CA ARG A 116 -9.86 -40.91 29.89
C ARG A 116 -9.39 -42.23 30.47
N GLU A 117 -9.34 -42.32 31.79
CA GLU A 117 -9.16 -43.61 32.45
C GLU A 117 -10.41 -44.48 32.25
N PRO A 118 -10.23 -45.81 32.09
CA PRO A 118 -11.29 -46.76 31.75
C PRO A 118 -12.30 -47.01 32.87
#